data_AF-A0A817S5J2-F1
#
_entry.id   AF-A0A817S5J2-F1
#
_cell.length_a   1.000
_cell.length_b   1.000
_cell.length_c   1.000
_cell.angle_alpha   90.00
_cell.angle_beta   90.00
_cell.angle_gamma   90.00
#
_symmetry.space_group_name_H-M   'P 1'
#
loop_
_entity.id
_entity.type
_entity.pdbx_description
1 polymer ?
#
loop_
_entity_poly.entity_id
_entity_poly.type
_entity_poly.pdbx_seq_one_letter_code
_entity_poly.pdbx_strand_id
1 'polypeptide(L)' 'SLSRCIEPLLFFQLRTNENRVLTFEVPMKRFNELRYNTALLLKEMEEIDGKQTLKLLET' A
#
# COMPACT_ATOMS: atom_id res chain seq x y z
N SER A 1 18.31 -24.94 11.12
CA SER A 1 18.38 -23.86 12.14
C SER A 1 16.99 -23.29 12.35
N LEU A 2 16.45 -23.36 13.57
CA LEU A 2 15.10 -22.89 13.92
C LEU A 2 14.90 -21.38 13.66
N SER A 3 15.99 -20.62 13.64
CA SER A 3 16.05 -19.19 13.29
C SER A 3 15.65 -18.85 11.84
N ARG A 4 15.41 -19.85 10.96
CA ARG A 4 14.87 -19.64 9.62
C ARG A 4 13.36 -19.94 9.51
N CYS A 5 12.71 -20.35 10.62
CA CYS A 5 11.30 -20.72 10.65
C CYS A 5 10.37 -19.63 11.20
N ILE A 6 10.92 -18.58 11.83
CA ILE A 6 10.13 -17.50 12.44
C ILE A 6 10.15 -16.30 11.50
N GLU A 7 9.04 -16.05 10.81
CA GLU A 7 8.83 -14.83 10.05
C GLU A 7 8.28 -13.74 10.99
N PRO A 8 8.83 -12.50 10.98
CA PRO A 8 8.26 -11.42 11.77
C PRO A 8 6.81 -11.13 11.34
N LEU A 9 5.96 -10.89 12.33
CA LEU A 9 4.57 -10.49 12.13
C LEU A 9 4.41 -9.03 12.58
N LEU A 10 3.64 -8.28 11.82
CA LEU A 10 3.29 -6.89 12.11
C LEU A 10 1.83 -6.83 12.51
N PHE A 11 1.52 -6.03 13.53
CA PHE A 11 0.14 -5.80 13.96
C PHE A 11 -0.40 -4.51 13.34
N PHE A 12 -1.48 -4.62 12.58
CA PHE A 12 -2.09 -3.51 11.84
C PHE A 12 -3.44 -3.14 12.41
N GLN A 13 -3.75 -1.84 12.39
CA GLN A 13 -5.08 -1.30 12.60
C GLN A 13 -5.48 -0.44 11.41
N LEU A 14 -6.61 -0.77 10.79
CA LEU A 14 -7.18 -0.05 9.66
C LEU A 14 -8.53 0.54 10.06
N ARG A 15 -8.69 1.86 9.88
CA ARG A 15 -9.98 2.53 9.99
C ARG A 15 -10.61 2.62 8.61
N THR A 16 -11.79 2.05 8.43
CA THR A 16 -12.54 2.16 7.17
C THR A 16 -13.41 3.41 7.17
N ASN A 17 -13.87 3.80 5.97
CA ASN A 17 -14.76 4.95 5.78
C ASN A 17 -16.13 4.78 6.48
N GLU A 18 -16.48 3.55 6.88
CA GLU A 18 -17.66 3.24 7.69
C GLU A 18 -17.39 3.37 9.20
N ASN A 19 -16.32 4.06 9.59
CA ASN A 19 -15.82 4.19 10.96
C ASN A 19 -15.52 2.84 11.66
N ARG A 20 -15.41 1.74 10.92
CA ARG A 20 -15.03 0.44 11.49
C ARG A 20 -13.53 0.38 11.68
N VAL A 21 -13.12 -0.21 12.80
CA VAL A 21 -11.70 -0.45 13.09
C VAL A 21 -11.45 -1.94 12.92
N LEU A 22 -10.62 -2.29 11.93
CA LEU A 22 -10.17 -3.64 11.66
C LEU A 22 -8.74 -3.81 12.17
N THR A 23 -8.50 -4.85 12.93
CA THR A 23 -7.17 -5.13 13.49
C THR A 23 -6.75 -6.53 13.07
N PHE A 24 -5.55 -6.68 12.51
CA PHE A 24 -5.09 -7.96 11.97
C PHE A 24 -3.56 -8.04 11.94
N GLU A 25 -3.05 -9.28 11.91
CA GLU A 25 -1.63 -9.57 11.77
C GLU A 25 -1.23 -9.72 10.30
N VAL A 26 -0.06 -9.19 9.95
CA VAL A 26 0.48 -9.23 8.59
C VAL A 26 1.91 -9.78 8.64
N PRO A 27 2.21 -10.89 7.95
CA PRO A 27 3.58 -11.37 7.81
C PRO A 27 4.45 -10.31 7.12
N MET A 28 5.70 -10.19 7.55
CA MET A 28 6.65 -9.20 7.03
C MET A 28 6.77 -9.27 5.50
N LYS A 29 6.74 -10.46 4.90
CA LYS A 29 6.74 -10.64 3.45
C LYS A 29 5.53 -9.99 2.79
N ARG A 30 4.32 -10.19 3.31
CA ARG A 30 3.09 -9.59 2.79
C ARG A 30 3.09 -8.08 2.92
N PHE A 31 3.63 -7.56 4.03
CA PHE A 31 3.81 -6.13 4.20
C PHE A 31 4.79 -5.54 3.17
N ASN A 32 5.91 -6.22 2.90
CA ASN A 32 6.86 -5.78 1.88
C ASN A 32 6.25 -5.78 0.47
N GLU A 33 5.45 -6.80 0.13
CA GLU A 33 4.69 -6.85 -1.13
C GLU A 33 3.72 -5.67 -1.24
N LEU A 34 2.93 -5.40 -0.18
CA LEU A 34 2.01 -4.26 -0.12
C LEU A 34 2.77 -2.94 -0.32
N ARG A 35 3.87 -2.73 0.42
CA ARG A 35 4.68 -1.50 0.34
C ARG A 35 5.21 -1.26 -1.07
N TYR A 36 5.72 -2.31 -1.72
CA TYR A 36 6.20 -2.21 -3.11
C TYR A 36 5.08 -1.87 -4.08
N ASN A 37 3.95 -2.59 -4.01
CA ASN A 37 2.81 -2.39 -4.90
C ASN A 37 2.20 -1.01 -4.73
N THR A 38 2.07 -0.51 -3.50
CA THR A 38 1.60 0.86 -3.22
C THR A 38 2.53 1.90 -3.84
N ALA A 39 3.85 1.74 -3.70
CA ALA A 39 4.80 2.67 -4.31
C ALA A 39 4.72 2.68 -5.84
N LEU A 40 4.55 1.50 -6.46
CA LEU A 40 4.35 1.38 -7.90
C LEU A 40 3.05 2.07 -8.35
N LEU A 41 1.94 1.80 -7.68
CA LEU A 41 0.65 2.44 -7.98
C LEU A 41 0.72 3.96 -7.85
N LEU A 42 1.39 4.49 -6.81
CA LEU A 42 1.55 5.93 -6.65
C LEU A 42 2.35 6.55 -7.81
N LYS A 43 3.41 5.87 -8.26
CA LYS A 43 4.18 6.30 -9.43
C LYS A 43 3.33 6.27 -10.71
N GLU A 44 2.56 5.21 -10.93
CA GLU A 44 1.65 5.11 -12.07
C GLU A 44 0.56 6.19 -12.03
N MET A 45 0.03 6.49 -10.84
CA MET A 45 -0.93 7.57 -10.65
C MET A 45 -0.31 8.94 -10.94
N GLU A 46 0.93 9.19 -10.51
CA GLU A 46 1.67 10.41 -10.85
C GLU A 46 1.90 10.54 -12.37
N GLU A 47 2.24 9.45 -13.05
CA GLU A 47 2.38 9.42 -14.51
C GLU A 47 1.05 9.67 -15.24
N ILE A 48 -0.08 9.27 -14.65
CA ILE A 48 -1.43 9.54 -15.15
C ILE A 48 -1.81 11.01 -14.89
N ASP A 49 -1.55 11.52 -13.69
CA ASP A 49 -1.91 12.88 -13.28
C ASP A 49 -1.06 13.94 -14.01
N GLY A 50 0.24 13.67 -14.22
CA GLY A 50 1.11 14.44 -15.09
C GLY A 50 0.65 14.49 -16.56
N LYS A 51 -0.21 13.57 -17.00
CA LYS A 51 -0.90 13.61 -18.30
C LYS A 51 -2.26 14.34 -18.25
N GLN A 52 -2.86 14.53 -17.08
CA GLN A 52 -4.14 15.27 -16.93
C GLN A 52 -3.94 16.79 -16.88
N THR A 53 -2.81 17.29 -16.38
CA THR A 53 -2.48 18.74 -16.40
C THR A 53 -2.43 19.31 -17.82
N LEU A 54 -2.08 18.49 -18.82
CA LEU A 54 -2.07 18.89 -20.24
C LEU A 54 -3.46 18.94 -20.88
N LYS A 55 -4.50 18.35 -20.26
CA LYS A 55 -5.88 18.37 -20.80
C LYS A 55 -6.79 19.38 -20.11
N LEU A 56 -6.50 19.79 -18.88
CA LEU A 56 -7.26 20.84 -18.19
C LEU A 56 -6.96 22.27 -18.66
N LEU A 57 -5.93 22.47 -19.49
CA LEU A 57 -5.54 23.77 -20.04
C LEU A 57 -5.97 23.97 -21.51
N GLU A 58 -6.78 23.07 -22.08
CA GLU A 58 -7.32 23.18 -23.45
C GLU A 58 -8.83 23.48 -23.49
N THR A 59 -9.36 24.29 -22.55
CA THR A 59 -10.73 24.85 -22.63
C THR A 59 -10.73 26.26 -22.07
#